data_AF-A0AAX0AWG6-F1
#
_entry.id   AF-A0AAX0AWG6-F1
#
_cell.length_a   1.000
_cell.length_b   1.000
_cell.length_c   1.000
_cell.angle_alpha   90.00
_cell.angle_beta   90.00
_cell.angle_gamma   90.00
#
_symmetry.space_group_name_H-M   'P 1'
#
loop_
_entity.id
_entity.type
_entity.pdbx_description
1 polymer ?
#
loop_
_entity_poly.entity_id
_entity_poly.type
_entity_poly.pdbx_seq_one_letter_code
_entity_poly.pdbx_strand_id
1 'polypeptide(L)'
;MSNIIELKNNSNMNIHMSNGTTSVFITVLGLSGTRLAKTDDEKKLLVWILEKDQSKCGIGTVGFAISEMPWVKENFENQKTFMLEVVKGVKEKLGWETLDYTPNEKIIFPCINTFSDMVKK
;
A
#
# COMPACT_ATOMS: atom_id res chain seq x y z
N MET A 1 -2.47 -1.17 -19.84
CA MET A 1 -2.39 -2.24 -18.82
C MET A 1 -2.71 -1.63 -17.47
N SER A 2 -3.51 -2.32 -16.66
CA SER A 2 -3.94 -1.90 -15.32
C SER A 2 -3.35 -2.87 -14.30
N ASN A 3 -2.95 -2.34 -13.16
CA ASN A 3 -2.45 -3.08 -12.01
C ASN A 3 -3.61 -3.38 -11.07
N ILE A 4 -3.63 -4.57 -10.48
CA ILE A 4 -4.75 -5.03 -9.65
C ILE A 4 -4.23 -5.48 -8.28
N ILE A 5 -4.70 -4.83 -7.21
CA ILE A 5 -4.55 -5.33 -5.84
C ILE A 5 -5.85 -6.03 -5.48
N GLU A 6 -5.77 -7.29 -5.07
CA GLU A 6 -6.95 -8.13 -4.85
C GLU A 6 -6.98 -8.70 -3.43
N LEU A 7 -8.19 -8.98 -2.94
CA LEU A 7 -8.37 -9.85 -1.79
C LEU A 7 -8.78 -11.23 -2.31
N LYS A 8 -7.83 -12.18 -2.31
CA LYS A 8 -7.96 -13.52 -2.97
C LYS A 8 -9.21 -14.32 -2.57
N ASN A 9 -9.80 -14.03 -1.40
CA ASN A 9 -10.97 -14.74 -0.87
C ASN A 9 -12.30 -13.97 -1.01
N ASN A 10 -12.34 -12.80 -1.68
CA ASN A 10 -13.57 -12.04 -1.90
C ASN A 10 -13.53 -11.29 -3.24
N SER A 11 -14.14 -11.88 -4.27
CA SER A 11 -14.16 -11.38 -5.66
C SER A 11 -14.74 -9.97 -5.85
N ASN A 12 -15.34 -9.38 -4.81
CA ASN A 12 -15.97 -8.06 -4.87
C ASN A 12 -15.08 -6.93 -4.34
N MET A 13 -13.89 -7.22 -3.83
CA MET A 13 -12.93 -6.19 -3.42
C MET A 13 -11.64 -6.35 -4.22
N ASN A 14 -11.47 -5.47 -5.21
CA ASN A 14 -10.26 -5.27 -5.96
C ASN A 14 -10.00 -3.76 -6.14
N ILE A 15 -8.74 -3.40 -6.33
CA ILE A 15 -8.34 -2.04 -6.67
C ILE A 15 -7.68 -2.10 -8.03
N HIS A 16 -8.34 -1.50 -9.02
CA HIS A 16 -7.78 -1.33 -10.36
C HIS A 16 -7.11 0.03 -10.44
N MET A 17 -5.82 0.04 -10.76
CA MET A 17 -5.04 1.27 -10.85
C MET A 17 -4.27 1.34 -12.16
N SER A 18 -4.19 2.53 -12.75
CA SER A 18 -3.25 2.79 -13.82
C SER A 18 -1.81 2.67 -13.31
N ASN A 19 -0.86 2.44 -14.23
CA ASN A 19 0.55 2.40 -13.88
C ASN A 19 1.01 3.61 -13.07
N GLY A 20 0.64 4.83 -13.48
CA GLY A 20 0.97 6.06 -12.75
C GLY A 20 0.30 6.11 -11.37
N THR A 21 -0.98 5.73 -11.29
CA THR A 21 -1.71 5.68 -10.02
C THR A 21 -1.06 4.70 -9.04
N THR A 22 -0.64 3.52 -9.50
CA THR A 22 0.02 2.51 -8.68
C THR A 22 1.38 3.00 -8.17
N SER A 23 2.18 3.67 -8.99
CA SER A 23 3.47 4.23 -8.56
C SER A 23 3.26 5.27 -7.45
N VAL A 24 2.28 6.17 -7.62
CA VAL A 24 1.92 7.14 -6.58
C VAL A 24 1.39 6.44 -5.33
N PHE A 25 0.54 5.43 -5.48
CA PHE A 25 -0.01 4.64 -4.37
C PHE A 25 1.08 3.98 -3.51
N ILE A 26 2.05 3.32 -4.15
CA ILE A 26 3.18 2.70 -3.46
C ILE A 26 4.06 3.77 -2.80
N THR A 27 4.32 4.88 -3.50
CA THR A 27 5.12 5.98 -2.97
C THR A 27 4.50 6.57 -1.70
N VAL A 28 3.20 6.89 -1.70
CA VAL A 28 2.57 7.50 -0.52
C VAL A 28 2.49 6.52 0.66
N LEU A 29 2.24 5.22 0.42
CA LEU A 29 2.34 4.20 1.45
C LEU A 29 3.76 4.08 1.99
N GLY A 30 4.76 4.14 1.11
CA GLY A 30 6.17 4.20 1.44
C GLY A 30 6.53 5.35 2.36
N LEU A 31 6.14 6.57 1.99
CA LEU A 31 6.41 7.78 2.77
C LEU A 31 5.77 7.73 4.15
N SER A 32 4.50 7.33 4.23
CA SER A 32 3.80 7.19 5.51
C SER A 32 4.43 6.07 6.35
N GLY A 33 4.63 4.88 5.77
CA GLY A 33 5.15 3.72 6.46
C GLY A 33 6.58 3.87 6.95
N THR A 34 7.47 4.49 6.16
CA THR A 34 8.87 4.66 6.55
C THR A 34 9.03 5.58 7.75
N ARG A 35 8.09 6.52 7.93
CA ARG A 35 8.05 7.41 9.09
C ARG A 35 7.44 6.77 10.34
N LEU A 36 6.58 5.77 10.15
CA LEU A 36 5.86 5.11 11.25
C LEU A 36 6.51 3.80 11.72
N ALA A 37 7.18 3.07 10.83
CA ALA A 37 7.74 1.75 11.12
C ALA A 37 8.84 1.83 12.18
N LYS A 38 8.72 0.98 13.21
CA LYS A 38 9.66 0.89 14.34
C LYS A 38 10.30 -0.48 14.42
N THR A 39 9.48 -1.52 14.29
CA THR A 39 9.89 -2.91 14.42
C THR A 39 10.40 -3.47 13.10
N ASP A 40 11.17 -4.56 13.15
CA ASP A 40 11.70 -5.18 11.95
C ASP A 40 10.61 -5.87 11.11
N ASP A 41 9.53 -6.33 11.73
CA ASP A 41 8.39 -6.91 11.02
C ASP A 41 7.58 -5.86 10.26
N GLU A 42 7.39 -4.66 10.82
CA GLU A 42 6.79 -3.53 10.12
C GLU A 42 7.65 -3.07 8.94
N LYS A 43 8.97 -2.98 9.14
CA LYS A 43 9.91 -2.63 8.06
C LYS A 43 9.87 -3.66 6.94
N LYS A 44 9.84 -4.97 7.24
CA LYS A 44 9.74 -6.03 6.24
C LYS A 44 8.45 -5.92 5.41
N LEU A 45 7.31 -5.68 6.06
CA LEU A 45 6.04 -5.44 5.37
C LEU A 45 6.14 -4.27 4.40
N LEU A 46 6.73 -3.16 4.86
CA LEU A 46 6.88 -1.96 4.04
C LEU A 46 7.83 -2.19 2.87
N VAL A 47 8.99 -2.80 3.11
CA VAL A 47 9.96 -3.14 2.07
C VAL A 47 9.30 -4.02 1.01
N TRP A 48 8.53 -5.03 1.42
CA TRP A 48 7.82 -5.90 0.48
C TRP A 48 6.81 -5.13 -0.38
N ILE A 49 6.09 -4.14 0.18
CA ILE A 49 5.20 -3.26 -0.61
C ILE A 49 6.00 -2.40 -1.59
N LEU A 50 7.10 -1.82 -1.14
CA LEU A 50 7.98 -0.97 -1.97
C LEU A 50 8.66 -1.76 -3.10
N GLU A 51 8.95 -3.03 -2.88
CA GLU A 51 9.46 -3.94 -3.91
C GLU A 51 8.47 -4.15 -5.05
N LYS A 52 7.17 -3.90 -4.83
CA LYS A 52 6.15 -3.93 -5.89
C LYS A 52 6.17 -2.68 -6.76
N ASP A 53 7.04 -1.70 -6.51
CA ASP A 53 7.15 -0.55 -7.39
C ASP A 53 7.53 -1.00 -8.83
N GLN A 54 6.79 -0.49 -9.81
CA GLN A 54 6.98 -0.84 -11.24
C GLN A 54 8.37 -0.54 -11.76
N SER A 55 9.08 0.42 -11.16
CA SER A 55 10.48 0.71 -11.47
C SER A 55 11.44 -0.46 -11.14
N LYS A 56 10.99 -1.41 -10.33
CA LYS A 56 11.74 -2.61 -9.91
C LYS A 56 11.20 -3.91 -10.54
N CYS A 57 9.89 -4.05 -10.73
CA CYS A 57 9.29 -5.29 -11.25
C CYS A 57 9.11 -5.37 -12.78
N GLY A 58 9.25 -4.25 -13.51
CA GLY A 58 8.90 -4.18 -14.93
C GLY A 58 7.44 -3.78 -15.16
N ILE A 59 7.16 -3.18 -16.33
CA ILE A 59 5.85 -2.64 -16.68
C ILE A 59 4.83 -3.78 -16.82
N GLY A 60 3.74 -3.74 -16.04
CA GLY A 60 2.58 -4.63 -16.21
C GLY A 60 2.47 -5.81 -15.24
N THR A 61 3.29 -5.89 -14.20
CA THR A 61 3.26 -6.98 -13.19
C THR A 61 3.16 -6.47 -11.76
N VAL A 62 2.44 -5.37 -11.54
CA VAL A 62 2.29 -4.79 -10.20
C VAL A 62 0.88 -5.06 -9.69
N GLY A 63 0.63 -6.33 -9.41
CA GLY A 63 -0.55 -6.77 -8.69
C GLY A 63 -0.14 -7.75 -7.60
N PHE A 64 -0.78 -7.65 -6.44
CA PHE A 64 -0.58 -8.60 -5.36
C PHE A 64 -1.88 -8.81 -4.59
N ALA A 65 -2.02 -9.98 -4.00
CA ALA A 65 -3.09 -10.23 -3.07
C ALA A 65 -2.71 -9.78 -1.66
N ILE A 66 -3.65 -9.25 -0.87
CA ILE A 66 -3.39 -8.91 0.55
C ILE A 66 -2.88 -10.13 1.33
N SER A 67 -3.36 -11.33 1.00
CA SER A 67 -2.90 -12.59 1.59
C SER A 67 -1.46 -12.97 1.24
N GLU A 68 -0.84 -12.34 0.23
CA GLU A 68 0.54 -12.58 -0.18
C GLU A 68 1.55 -11.69 0.53
N MET A 69 1.07 -10.67 1.26
CA MET A 69 1.94 -9.86 2.11
C MET A 69 2.60 -10.75 3.18
N PRO A 70 3.84 -10.45 3.61
CA PRO A 70 4.62 -11.27 4.54
C PRO A 70 4.13 -11.13 5.98
N TRP A 71 2.87 -11.48 6.22
CA TRP A 71 2.26 -11.50 7.55
C TRP A 71 2.93 -12.55 8.44
N VAL A 72 3.19 -12.18 9.68
CA VAL A 72 3.71 -13.05 10.73
C VAL A 72 2.55 -13.39 11.64
N LYS A 73 2.22 -14.67 11.78
CA LYS A 73 1.03 -15.13 12.52
C LYS A 73 1.02 -14.63 13.96
N GLU A 74 2.18 -14.63 14.60
CA GLU A 74 2.38 -14.22 15.99
C GLU A 74 2.15 -12.71 16.19
N ASN A 75 2.42 -11.90 15.16
CA ASN A 75 2.35 -10.43 15.21
C ASN A 75 1.26 -9.86 14.30
N PHE A 76 0.35 -10.70 13.80
CA PHE A 76 -0.61 -10.33 12.75
C PHE A 76 -1.45 -9.11 13.12
N GLU A 77 -2.00 -9.06 14.33
CA GLU A 77 -2.82 -7.93 14.78
C GLU A 77 -2.04 -6.62 14.89
N ASN A 78 -0.78 -6.68 15.32
CA ASN A 78 0.10 -5.51 15.37
C ASN A 78 0.45 -5.04 13.96
N GLN A 79 0.77 -5.97 13.06
CA GLN A 79 1.05 -5.68 11.65
C GLN A 79 -0.17 -5.09 10.93
N LYS A 80 -1.38 -5.61 11.21
CA LYS A 80 -2.64 -5.09 10.69
C LYS A 80 -2.90 -3.67 11.19
N THR A 81 -2.72 -3.44 12.50
CA THR A 81 -2.83 -2.10 13.10
C THR A 81 -1.85 -1.13 12.46
N PHE A 82 -0.59 -1.52 12.34
CA PHE A 82 0.44 -0.74 11.67
C PHE A 82 0.01 -0.34 10.25
N MET A 83 -0.46 -1.29 9.43
CA MET A 83 -0.90 -0.98 8.07
C MET A 83 -2.08 -0.01 8.02
N LEU A 84 -2.99 -0.05 9.00
CA LEU A 84 -4.08 0.93 9.12
C LEU A 84 -3.58 2.31 9.54
N GLU A 85 -2.56 2.39 10.40
CA GLU A 85 -1.88 3.64 10.72
C GLU A 85 -1.15 4.22 9.51
N VAL A 86 -0.51 3.39 8.69
CA VAL A 86 0.11 3.81 7.43
C VAL A 86 -0.94 4.42 6.50
N VAL A 87 -2.09 3.76 6.32
CA VAL A 87 -3.21 4.28 5.53
C VAL A 87 -3.71 5.62 6.08
N LYS A 88 -3.83 5.75 7.40
CA LYS A 88 -4.20 7.02 8.04
C LYS A 88 -3.17 8.12 7.74
N GLY A 89 -1.88 7.83 7.88
CA GLY A 89 -0.80 8.77 7.56
C GLY A 89 -0.83 9.22 6.09
N VAL A 90 -1.19 8.35 5.15
CA VAL A 90 -1.40 8.74 3.74
C VAL A 90 -2.51 9.79 3.61
N LYS A 91 -3.63 9.61 4.32
CA LYS A 91 -4.74 10.58 4.30
C LYS A 91 -4.37 11.91 4.96
N GLU A 92 -3.48 11.86 5.94
CA GLU A 92 -2.87 13.04 6.58
C GLU A 92 -1.72 13.64 5.75
N LYS A 93 -1.44 13.08 4.57
CA LYS A 93 -0.39 13.52 3.63
C LYS A 93 1.01 13.45 4.23
N LEU A 94 1.21 12.51 5.16
CA LEU A 94 2.47 12.33 5.87
C LEU A 94 3.61 12.02 4.88
N GLY A 95 4.64 12.87 4.87
CA GLY A 95 5.81 12.73 4.00
C GLY A 95 5.67 13.35 2.62
N TRP A 96 4.50 13.87 2.24
CA TRP A 96 4.26 14.42 0.91
C TRP A 96 5.06 15.70 0.64
N GLU A 97 5.52 16.38 1.69
CA GLU A 97 6.42 17.53 1.59
C GLU A 97 7.76 17.21 0.92
N THR A 98 8.10 15.92 0.79
CA THR A 98 9.34 15.45 0.15
C THR A 98 9.19 15.18 -1.35
N LEU A 99 7.96 15.24 -1.88
CA LEU A 99 7.67 15.00 -3.29
C LEU A 99 7.89 16.27 -4.12
N ASP A 100 8.37 16.09 -5.35
CA ASP A 100 8.48 17.14 -6.36
C ASP A 100 7.19 17.33 -7.18
N TYR A 101 6.14 16.57 -6.84
CA TYR A 101 4.80 16.67 -7.40
C TYR A 101 3.73 16.59 -6.30
N THR A 102 2.51 17.02 -6.62
CA THR A 102 1.35 16.86 -5.72
C THR A 102 0.52 15.64 -6.15
N PRO A 103 0.40 14.59 -5.32
CA PRO A 103 -0.48 13.46 -5.60
C PRO A 103 -1.94 13.89 -5.79
N ASN A 104 -2.64 13.29 -6.76
CA ASN A 104 -4.05 13.58 -6.98
C ASN A 104 -4.93 12.83 -5.96
N GLU A 105 -5.36 13.54 -4.92
CA GLU A 105 -6.19 13.03 -3.82
C GLU A 105 -7.49 12.37 -4.29
N LYS A 106 -8.14 12.91 -5.34
CA LYS A 106 -9.40 12.37 -5.87
C LYS A 106 -9.22 10.98 -6.48
N ILE A 107 -7.99 10.64 -6.88
CA ILE A 107 -7.64 9.33 -7.43
C ILE A 107 -7.09 8.42 -6.33
N ILE A 108 -6.20 8.93 -5.49
CA ILE A 108 -5.46 8.11 -4.51
C ILE A 108 -6.31 7.73 -3.29
N PHE A 109 -7.12 8.65 -2.75
CA PHE A 109 -7.87 8.37 -1.53
C PHE A 109 -8.91 7.25 -1.68
N PRO A 110 -9.65 7.12 -2.79
CA PRO A 110 -10.49 5.95 -3.03
C PRO A 110 -9.70 4.64 -2.97
N CYS A 111 -8.55 4.56 -3.64
CA CYS A 111 -7.69 3.37 -3.61
C CYS A 111 -7.22 3.03 -2.19
N ILE A 112 -6.78 4.04 -1.43
CA ILE A 112 -6.32 3.88 -0.04
C ILE A 112 -7.46 3.45 0.89
N ASN A 113 -8.68 3.95 0.69
CA ASN A 113 -9.87 3.52 1.43
C ASN A 113 -10.15 2.04 1.20
N THR A 114 -10.22 1.63 -0.07
CA THR A 114 -10.45 0.23 -0.43
C THR A 114 -9.35 -0.68 0.14
N PHE A 115 -8.08 -0.25 0.06
CA PHE A 115 -6.97 -1.00 0.64
C PHE A 115 -7.12 -1.17 2.16
N SER A 116 -7.47 -0.10 2.88
CA SER A 116 -7.77 -0.17 4.32
C SER A 116 -8.88 -1.17 4.61
N ASP A 117 -9.96 -1.16 3.82
CA ASP A 117 -11.09 -2.07 4.05
C ASP A 117 -10.75 -3.53 3.74
N MET A 118 -9.82 -3.78 2.81
CA MET A 118 -9.26 -5.11 2.58
C MET A 118 -8.39 -5.58 3.75
N VAL A 119 -7.54 -4.70 4.31
CA VAL A 119 -6.68 -5.01 5.47
C VAL A 119 -7.50 -5.25 6.74
N LYS A 120 -8.65 -4.60 6.90
CA LYS A 120 -9.56 -4.79 8.05
C LYS A 120 -10.24 -6.16 8.07
N LYS A 121 -10.38 -6.83 6.92
CA LYS A 121 -10.93 -8.19 6.87
C LYS A 121 -9.95 -9.23 7.39
#